data_AF-A0A8H3FIY0-F1
#
_entry.id   AF-A0A8H3FIY0-F1
#
_cell.length_a   1.000
_cell.length_b   1.000
_cell.length_c   1.000
_cell.angle_alpha   90.00
_cell.angle_beta   90.00
_cell.angle_gamma   90.00
#
_symmetry.space_group_name_H-M   'P 1'
#
loop_
_entity.id
_entity.type
_entity.pdbx_description
1 polymer ?
#
loop_
_entity_poly.entity_id
_entity_poly.type
_entity_poly.pdbx_seq_one_letter_code
_entity_poly.pdbx_strand_id
1 'polypeptide(L)'
;MLTRVIFRSRSWIPCRGQRRSFTGYQYQAEPEIPRVKYIRPVIWSAAAIGLIYFQAAQTEITLDYKHNGIDSKRGTSLTFEQIEAERVDQARAEMRRRSNANVSLYDLTSNQALATAWNSLTSVERAAGTVTGLNGMLHLSRIFFPDIRVAHLPIQNTNWTLLTSMFGHGGSFHLIANMYVLNSFALPVGASKTFKGSTSHCVAFYLSSGILSCLAYHLQSAVKPMYRYIPCLGSSGAIYAMIGAFGMSHPDAGIGIIFLPFSVPAQQALYGLAAFELYGTIFGWGLGLAHISHLTGLAVGVSYVYYNGGIHVWRNLKKFIYEVESGQRREIRR
;
A
#
# COMPACT_ATOMS: atom_id res chain seq x y z
N MET A 1 -4.78 39.33 29.50
CA MET A 1 -5.06 39.89 28.16
C MET A 1 -4.61 38.86 27.13
N LEU A 2 -5.49 37.91 26.78
CA LEU A 2 -5.17 36.75 25.92
C LEU A 2 -6.24 36.68 24.84
N THR A 3 -5.86 37.15 23.65
CA THR A 3 -6.76 37.32 22.50
C THR A 3 -6.86 36.00 21.74
N ARG A 4 -8.03 35.36 21.78
CA ARG A 4 -8.40 34.25 20.89
C ARG A 4 -8.74 34.82 19.51
N VAL A 5 -7.96 34.47 18.50
CA VAL A 5 -8.31 34.68 17.09
C VAL A 5 -9.16 33.49 16.64
N ILE A 6 -10.46 33.72 16.47
CA ILE A 6 -11.41 32.76 15.88
C ILE A 6 -11.48 33.06 14.38
N PHE A 7 -11.11 32.09 13.54
CA PHE A 7 -11.35 32.12 12.10
C PHE A 7 -12.86 32.07 11.82
N ARG A 8 -13.37 33.09 11.11
CA ARG A 8 -14.74 33.16 10.57
C ARG A 8 -14.83 32.34 9.28
N SER A 9 -15.74 31.37 9.21
CA SER A 9 -16.28 30.85 7.95
C SER A 9 -17.63 31.50 7.66
N ARG A 10 -17.71 32.31 6.59
CA ARG A 10 -18.95 32.62 5.86
C ARG A 10 -19.43 31.34 5.15
N SER A 11 -20.69 31.02 4.90
CA SER A 11 -22.00 31.60 5.17
C SER A 11 -23.02 30.53 4.76
N TRP A 12 -23.84 30.03 5.69
CA TRP A 12 -25.03 29.23 5.37
C TRP A 12 -26.22 30.18 5.22
N ILE A 13 -26.94 30.10 4.10
CA ILE A 13 -28.20 30.81 3.89
C ILE A 13 -29.32 29.96 4.52
N PRO A 14 -30.17 30.50 5.41
CA PRO A 14 -31.47 29.91 5.69
C PRO A 14 -32.59 30.71 5.02
N CYS A 15 -33.41 30.03 4.23
CA CYS A 15 -34.71 30.53 3.78
C CYS A 15 -35.63 30.82 4.97
N ARG A 16 -36.45 31.86 4.81
CA ARG A 16 -37.35 32.47 5.80
C ARG A 16 -38.37 31.49 6.40
N GLY A 17 -38.49 31.57 7.73
CA GLY A 17 -39.66 31.18 8.51
C GLY A 17 -39.66 31.97 9.83
N GLN A 18 -40.46 33.02 9.90
CA GLN A 18 -40.57 33.93 11.04
C GLN A 18 -41.24 33.24 12.24
N ARG A 19 -40.65 33.39 13.44
CA ARG A 19 -41.30 33.92 14.66
C ARG A 19 -40.24 34.15 15.73
N ARG A 20 -40.13 35.40 16.20
CA ARG A 20 -39.35 35.78 17.38
C ARG A 20 -40.22 35.57 18.61
N SER A 21 -39.72 34.85 19.61
CA SER A 21 -40.04 35.06 21.02
C SER A 21 -38.72 35.14 21.78
N PHE A 22 -38.50 36.28 22.42
CA PHE A 22 -37.38 36.54 23.32
C PHE A 22 -37.74 35.93 24.68
N THR A 23 -37.13 34.81 25.04
CA THR A 23 -36.85 34.30 26.41
C THR A 23 -36.47 32.83 26.31
N GLY A 24 -35.33 32.46 26.89
CA GLY A 24 -34.80 31.11 26.90
C GLY A 24 -33.56 30.98 26.03
N TYR A 25 -32.40 30.86 26.68
CA TYR A 25 -31.19 30.33 26.05
C TYR A 25 -31.56 29.02 25.35
N GLN A 26 -31.68 29.04 24.02
CA GLN A 26 -31.66 27.79 23.26
C GLN A 26 -30.25 27.24 23.41
N TYR A 27 -30.10 26.20 24.25
CA TYR A 27 -29.01 25.25 24.06
C TYR A 27 -29.10 24.80 22.60
N GLN A 28 -28.23 25.32 21.75
CA GLN A 28 -27.94 24.63 20.50
C GLN A 28 -27.45 23.27 20.95
N ALA A 29 -28.25 22.22 20.70
CA ALA A 29 -27.81 20.86 20.91
C ALA A 29 -26.44 20.75 20.26
N GLU A 30 -25.42 20.40 21.04
CA GLU A 30 -24.09 20.17 20.50
C GLU A 30 -24.24 19.24 19.29
N PRO A 31 -23.61 19.52 18.15
CA PRO A 31 -23.71 18.65 16.99
C PRO A 31 -23.36 17.23 17.44
N GLU A 32 -24.32 16.31 17.31
CA GLU A 32 -24.19 14.94 17.79
C GLU A 32 -22.94 14.34 17.13
N ILE A 33 -21.90 14.08 17.93
CA ILE A 33 -20.61 13.60 17.42
C ILE A 33 -20.88 12.25 16.74
N PRO A 34 -20.64 12.12 15.42
CA PRO A 34 -20.98 10.89 14.71
C PRO A 34 -20.21 9.71 15.29
N ARG A 35 -20.92 8.60 15.56
CA ARG A 35 -20.27 7.38 16.04
C ARG A 35 -19.37 6.80 14.96
N VAL A 36 -18.21 6.28 15.37
CA VAL A 36 -17.32 5.52 14.48
C VAL A 36 -17.93 4.16 14.18
N LYS A 37 -17.92 3.77 12.91
CA LYS A 37 -18.47 2.51 12.38
C LYS A 37 -17.31 1.55 12.14
N TYR A 38 -17.31 0.41 12.80
CA TYR A 38 -16.20 -0.55 12.70
C TYR A 38 -16.48 -1.68 11.69
N ILE A 39 -17.72 -2.13 11.56
CA ILE A 39 -18.09 -3.25 10.67
C ILE A 39 -17.97 -2.84 9.18
N ARG A 40 -18.43 -1.64 8.81
CA ARG A 40 -18.42 -1.20 7.40
C ARG A 40 -17.00 -1.09 6.83
N PRO A 41 -16.01 -0.48 7.52
CA PRO A 41 -14.61 -0.52 7.11
C PRO A 41 -14.07 -1.94 6.92
N VAL A 42 -14.36 -2.86 7.83
CA VAL A 42 -13.88 -4.26 7.74
C VAL A 42 -14.40 -4.95 6.48
N ILE A 43 -15.71 -4.87 6.22
CA ILE A 43 -16.33 -5.46 5.03
C ILE A 43 -15.75 -4.80 3.76
N TRP A 44 -15.61 -3.48 3.76
CA TRP A 44 -15.07 -2.75 2.63
C TRP A 44 -13.62 -3.15 2.34
N SER A 45 -12.78 -3.26 3.36
CA SER A 45 -11.39 -3.69 3.22
C SER A 45 -11.30 -5.11 2.67
N ALA A 46 -12.11 -6.05 3.17
CA ALA A 46 -12.14 -7.41 2.66
C ALA A 46 -12.52 -7.47 1.16
N ALA A 47 -13.56 -6.72 0.77
CA ALA A 47 -13.99 -6.63 -0.62
C ALA A 47 -12.93 -5.96 -1.51
N ALA A 48 -12.33 -4.85 -1.06
CA ALA A 48 -11.29 -4.13 -1.79
C ALA A 48 -10.05 -5.01 -2.01
N ILE A 49 -9.57 -5.70 -0.97
CA ILE A 49 -8.42 -6.61 -1.05
C ILE A 49 -8.72 -7.77 -2.00
N GLY A 50 -9.91 -8.39 -1.89
CA GLY A 50 -10.33 -9.45 -2.80
C GLY A 50 -10.33 -9.00 -4.26
N LEU A 51 -10.86 -7.81 -4.55
CA LEU A 51 -10.87 -7.23 -5.89
C LEU A 51 -9.46 -6.90 -6.39
N ILE A 52 -8.59 -6.33 -5.54
CA ILE A 52 -7.20 -6.03 -5.88
C ILE A 52 -6.46 -7.31 -6.29
N TYR A 53 -6.55 -8.37 -5.49
CA TYR A 53 -5.90 -9.64 -5.78
C TYR A 53 -6.46 -10.29 -7.04
N PHE A 54 -7.79 -10.31 -7.19
CA PHE A 54 -8.43 -10.88 -8.37
C PHE A 54 -8.02 -10.16 -9.66
N GLN A 55 -8.11 -8.82 -9.66
CA GLN A 55 -7.75 -8.01 -10.82
C GLN A 55 -6.27 -8.14 -11.17
N ALA A 56 -5.38 -8.12 -10.17
CA ALA A 56 -3.95 -8.28 -10.38
C ALA A 56 -3.61 -9.68 -10.95
N ALA A 57 -4.24 -10.73 -10.43
CA ALA A 57 -4.05 -12.10 -10.92
C ALA A 57 -4.56 -12.24 -12.36
N GLN A 58 -5.73 -11.67 -12.67
CA GLN A 58 -6.28 -11.66 -14.03
C GLN A 58 -5.39 -10.89 -15.02
N THR A 59 -4.89 -9.72 -14.61
CA THR A 59 -3.94 -8.95 -15.41
C THR A 59 -2.67 -9.75 -15.70
N GLU A 60 -2.13 -10.46 -14.71
CA GLU A 60 -0.95 -11.31 -14.92
C GLU A 60 -1.23 -12.43 -15.93
N ILE A 61 -2.34 -13.15 -15.79
CA ILE A 61 -2.73 -14.21 -16.75
C ILE A 61 -2.92 -13.65 -18.16
N THR A 62 -3.51 -12.45 -18.28
CA THR A 62 -3.71 -11.80 -19.58
C THR A 62 -2.38 -11.44 -20.23
N LEU A 63 -1.41 -10.96 -19.44
CA LEU A 63 -0.05 -10.68 -19.91
C LEU A 63 0.68 -11.97 -20.32
N ASP A 64 0.53 -13.03 -19.53
CA ASP A 64 1.09 -14.35 -19.80
C ASP A 64 0.55 -14.92 -21.13
N TYR A 65 -0.77 -14.85 -21.36
CA TYR A 65 -1.38 -15.25 -22.62
C TYR A 65 -0.89 -14.43 -23.80
N LYS A 66 -0.83 -13.10 -23.66
CA LYS A 66 -0.36 -12.22 -24.73
C LYS A 66 1.10 -12.50 -25.09
N HIS A 67 1.94 -12.76 -24.09
CA HIS A 67 3.34 -13.12 -24.29
C HIS A 67 3.49 -14.44 -25.06
N ASN A 68 2.67 -15.43 -24.70
CA ASN A 68 2.75 -16.77 -25.29
C ASN A 68 1.90 -16.93 -26.57
N GLY A 69 1.36 -15.84 -27.12
CA GLY A 69 0.54 -15.86 -28.34
C GLY A 69 -0.77 -16.65 -28.19
N ILE A 70 -1.26 -16.82 -26.96
CA ILE A 70 -2.48 -17.56 -26.65
C ILE A 70 -3.68 -16.64 -26.84
N ASP A 71 -4.62 -17.05 -27.68
CA ASP A 71 -5.95 -16.44 -27.74
C ASP A 71 -6.84 -17.02 -26.62
N SER A 72 -7.11 -16.19 -25.61
CA SER A 72 -7.94 -16.58 -24.46
C SER A 72 -9.34 -17.07 -24.84
N LYS A 73 -9.85 -16.72 -26.03
CA LYS A 73 -11.15 -17.17 -26.53
C LYS A 73 -11.13 -18.53 -27.24
N ARG A 74 -9.95 -18.98 -27.69
CA ARG A 74 -9.79 -20.24 -28.45
C ARG A 74 -9.23 -21.40 -27.61
N GLY A 75 -8.94 -21.15 -26.33
CA GLY A 75 -8.29 -22.11 -25.45
C GLY A 75 -6.76 -22.12 -25.62
N THR A 76 -6.07 -22.73 -24.66
CA THR A 76 -4.61 -22.83 -24.61
C THR A 76 -4.17 -24.28 -24.67
N SER A 77 -3.09 -24.57 -25.40
CA SER A 77 -2.41 -25.87 -25.34
C SER A 77 -1.42 -25.97 -24.17
N LEU A 78 -1.01 -24.83 -23.59
CA LEU A 78 -0.08 -24.77 -22.47
C LEU A 78 -0.82 -24.91 -21.15
N THR A 79 -0.33 -25.83 -20.31
CA THR A 79 -0.76 -26.01 -18.92
C THR A 79 -0.42 -24.80 -18.06
N PHE A 80 -1.15 -24.61 -16.96
CA PHE A 80 -0.86 -23.56 -15.98
C PHE A 80 0.59 -23.63 -15.48
N GLU A 81 1.10 -24.84 -15.25
CA GLU A 81 2.46 -25.09 -14.79
C GLU A 81 3.53 -24.64 -15.80
N GLN A 82 3.30 -24.83 -17.09
CA GLN A 82 4.20 -24.36 -18.16
C GLN A 82 4.22 -22.83 -18.23
N ILE A 83 3.05 -22.20 -18.23
CA ILE A 83 2.92 -20.73 -18.25
C ILE A 83 3.60 -20.12 -17.02
N GLU A 84 3.39 -20.71 -15.84
CA GLU A 84 4.00 -20.22 -14.61
C GLU A 84 5.53 -20.38 -14.61
N ALA A 85 6.05 -21.45 -15.21
CA ALA A 85 7.50 -21.67 -15.33
C ALA A 85 8.15 -20.64 -16.26
N GLU A 86 7.58 -20.43 -17.46
CA GLU A 86 8.01 -19.38 -18.39
C GLU A 86 7.94 -17.99 -17.74
N ARG A 87 6.85 -17.73 -17.01
CA ARG A 87 6.65 -16.72 -15.96
C ARG A 87 7.94 -16.32 -15.24
N VAL A 88 8.38 -17.30 -14.46
CA VAL A 88 9.50 -17.17 -13.54
C VAL A 88 10.82 -17.00 -14.29
N ASP A 89 10.99 -17.67 -15.42
CA ASP A 89 12.21 -17.57 -16.22
C ASP A 89 12.35 -16.21 -16.91
N GLN A 90 11.25 -15.61 -17.36
CA GLN A 90 11.22 -14.23 -17.86
C GLN A 90 11.63 -13.24 -16.76
N ALA A 91 11.05 -13.37 -15.57
CA ALA A 91 11.39 -12.52 -14.43
C ALA A 91 12.89 -12.64 -14.05
N ARG A 92 13.43 -13.87 -14.07
CA ARG A 92 14.88 -14.11 -13.86
C ARG A 92 15.73 -13.49 -14.97
N ALA A 93 15.30 -13.56 -16.22
CA ALA A 93 15.99 -12.92 -17.34
C ALA A 93 15.98 -11.38 -17.21
N GLU A 94 14.86 -10.79 -16.80
CA GLU A 94 14.75 -9.36 -16.51
C GLU A 94 15.73 -8.94 -15.39
N MET A 95 15.80 -9.71 -14.31
CA MET A 95 16.75 -9.48 -13.20
C MET A 95 18.22 -9.56 -13.66
N ARG A 96 18.57 -10.55 -14.50
CA ARG A 96 19.92 -10.67 -15.06
C ARG A 96 20.28 -9.52 -15.99
N ARG A 97 19.31 -9.02 -16.78
CA ARG A 97 19.52 -7.82 -17.60
C ARG A 97 19.75 -6.61 -16.71
N ARG A 98 18.96 -6.45 -15.64
CA ARG A 98 19.09 -5.37 -14.67
C ARG A 98 20.44 -5.37 -13.95
N SER A 99 20.97 -6.55 -13.57
CA SER A 99 22.29 -6.66 -12.93
C SER A 99 23.44 -6.33 -13.87
N ASN A 100 23.26 -6.61 -15.16
CA ASN A 100 24.27 -6.38 -16.20
C ASN A 100 24.14 -4.99 -16.84
N ALA A 101 23.12 -4.21 -16.49
CA ALA A 101 22.88 -2.90 -17.05
C ALA A 101 23.92 -1.91 -16.51
N ASN A 102 24.90 -1.57 -17.35
CA ASN A 102 25.82 -0.47 -17.11
C ASN A 102 25.22 0.80 -17.70
N VAL A 103 24.53 1.59 -16.88
CA VAL A 103 24.09 2.94 -17.29
C VAL A 103 25.30 3.88 -17.20
N SER A 104 25.76 4.39 -18.34
CA SER A 104 26.90 5.31 -18.38
C SER A 104 26.51 6.70 -17.87
N LEU A 105 27.49 7.44 -17.32
CA LEU A 105 27.33 8.88 -17.07
C LEU A 105 26.89 9.64 -18.32
N TYR A 106 27.36 9.21 -19.50
CA TYR A 106 26.95 9.79 -20.78
C TYR A 106 25.43 9.65 -21.01
N ASP A 107 24.89 8.45 -20.74
CA ASP A 107 23.45 8.17 -20.90
C ASP A 107 22.60 9.05 -19.98
N LEU A 108 23.09 9.32 -18.77
CA LEU A 108 22.44 10.15 -17.75
C LEU A 108 22.50 11.65 -18.03
N THR A 109 23.41 12.10 -18.90
CA THR A 109 23.50 13.51 -19.33
C THR A 109 22.77 13.80 -20.63
N SER A 110 22.22 12.77 -21.29
CA SER A 110 21.46 12.93 -22.52
C SER A 110 20.05 13.51 -22.27
N ASN A 111 19.45 14.13 -23.29
CA ASN A 111 18.04 14.54 -23.24
C ASN A 111 17.06 13.36 -23.07
N GLN A 112 17.56 12.12 -23.15
CA GLN A 112 16.79 10.88 -22.97
C GLN A 112 17.13 10.16 -21.66
N ALA A 113 17.96 10.76 -20.78
CA ALA A 113 18.44 10.15 -19.55
C ALA A 113 17.34 9.53 -18.69
N LEU A 114 16.21 10.23 -18.52
CA LEU A 114 15.07 9.73 -17.75
C LEU A 114 14.42 8.51 -18.40
N ALA A 115 14.27 8.51 -19.72
CA ALA A 115 13.69 7.38 -20.45
C ALA A 115 14.64 6.18 -20.42
N THR A 116 15.95 6.39 -20.59
CA THR A 116 16.96 5.34 -20.51
C THR A 116 17.02 4.74 -19.11
N ALA A 117 17.06 5.58 -18.06
CA ALA A 117 17.01 5.13 -16.68
C ALA A 117 15.74 4.33 -16.40
N TRP A 118 14.56 4.83 -16.78
CA TRP A 118 13.28 4.14 -16.59
C TRP A 118 13.23 2.78 -17.30
N ASN A 119 13.73 2.70 -18.53
CA ASN A 119 13.71 1.48 -19.32
C ASN A 119 14.74 0.44 -18.84
N SER A 120 15.77 0.87 -18.09
CA SER A 120 16.73 -0.04 -17.46
C SER A 120 16.18 -0.77 -16.22
N LEU A 121 15.09 -0.26 -15.65
CA LEU A 121 14.47 -0.80 -14.45
C LEU A 121 13.65 -2.06 -14.75
N THR A 122 13.63 -2.99 -13.78
CA THR A 122 12.69 -4.11 -13.81
C THR A 122 11.24 -3.64 -13.74
N SER A 123 10.30 -4.52 -14.09
CA SER A 123 8.86 -4.30 -13.96
C SER A 123 8.45 -3.94 -12.52
N VAL A 124 9.06 -4.60 -11.51
CA VAL A 124 8.82 -4.32 -10.08
C VAL A 124 9.35 -2.95 -9.67
N GLU A 125 10.57 -2.59 -10.08
CA GLU A 125 11.15 -1.26 -9.83
C GLU A 125 10.31 -0.16 -10.49
N ARG A 126 9.84 -0.38 -11.73
CA ARG A 126 8.94 0.57 -12.41
C ARG A 126 7.64 0.74 -11.65
N ALA A 127 7.05 -0.33 -11.11
CA ALA A 127 5.86 -0.20 -10.28
C ALA A 127 6.11 0.64 -9.01
N ALA A 128 7.23 0.43 -8.32
CA ALA A 128 7.63 1.25 -7.17
C ALA A 128 7.91 2.72 -7.57
N GLY A 129 8.55 2.93 -8.72
CA GLY A 129 8.76 4.25 -9.32
C GLY A 129 7.45 4.95 -9.69
N THR A 130 6.46 4.23 -10.21
CA THR A 130 5.11 4.75 -10.47
C THR A 130 4.42 5.17 -9.17
N VAL A 131 4.47 4.35 -8.12
CA VAL A 131 3.94 4.73 -6.79
C VAL A 131 4.65 5.97 -6.26
N THR A 132 5.96 6.08 -6.47
CA THR A 132 6.77 7.24 -6.10
C THR A 132 6.31 8.49 -6.85
N GLY A 133 6.15 8.41 -8.17
CA GLY A 133 5.65 9.50 -8.99
C GLY A 133 4.25 9.94 -8.60
N LEU A 134 3.33 8.99 -8.36
CA LEU A 134 1.96 9.28 -7.94
C LEU A 134 1.91 9.99 -6.57
N ASN A 135 2.70 9.54 -5.60
CA ASN A 135 2.80 10.17 -4.29
C ASN A 135 3.43 11.55 -4.35
N GLY A 136 4.49 11.72 -5.15
CA GLY A 136 5.13 13.00 -5.40
C GLY A 136 4.16 13.99 -6.06
N MET A 137 3.46 13.55 -7.10
CA MET A 137 2.45 14.35 -7.78
C MET A 137 1.34 14.77 -6.82
N LEU A 138 0.76 13.84 -6.06
CA LEU A 138 -0.30 14.17 -5.10
C LEU A 138 0.17 15.11 -3.99
N HIS A 139 1.41 14.92 -3.50
CA HIS A 139 2.01 15.82 -2.50
C HIS A 139 2.17 17.24 -3.05
N LEU A 140 2.68 17.38 -4.28
CA LEU A 140 2.80 18.68 -4.95
C LEU A 140 1.42 19.30 -5.23
N SER A 141 0.45 18.52 -5.72
CA SER A 141 -0.91 19.00 -5.96
C SER A 141 -1.55 19.56 -4.68
N ARG A 142 -1.29 18.94 -3.52
CA ARG A 142 -1.83 19.40 -2.23
C ARG A 142 -1.23 20.74 -1.74
N ILE A 143 -0.10 21.18 -2.30
CA ILE A 143 0.44 22.52 -2.06
C ILE A 143 -0.46 23.58 -2.71
N PHE A 144 -0.93 23.32 -3.93
CA PHE A 144 -1.80 24.23 -4.69
C PHE A 144 -3.28 24.05 -4.37
N PHE A 145 -3.68 22.84 -3.98
CA PHE A 145 -5.06 22.46 -3.69
C PHE A 145 -5.15 21.82 -2.29
N PRO A 146 -5.09 22.63 -1.21
CA PRO A 146 -5.02 22.12 0.16
C PRO A 146 -6.28 21.35 0.60
N ASP A 147 -7.39 21.54 -0.10
CA ASP A 147 -8.67 20.87 0.17
C ASP A 147 -8.73 19.41 -0.30
N ILE A 148 -7.71 18.90 -1.02
CA ILE A 148 -7.64 17.48 -1.40
C ILE A 148 -7.45 16.64 -0.13
N ARG A 149 -8.55 16.01 0.32
CA ARG A 149 -8.59 15.13 1.48
C ARG A 149 -8.40 13.68 1.07
N VAL A 150 -7.23 13.15 1.37
CA VAL A 150 -6.91 11.72 1.22
C VAL A 150 -6.62 11.03 2.55
N ALA A 151 -6.49 11.80 3.64
CA ALA A 151 -6.27 11.25 4.97
C ALA A 151 -7.48 10.45 5.46
N HIS A 152 -7.18 9.35 6.14
CA HIS A 152 -8.19 8.55 6.79
C HIS A 152 -8.41 9.07 8.22
N LEU A 153 -9.60 9.62 8.49
CA LEU A 153 -10.05 9.94 9.84
C LEU A 153 -11.15 8.95 10.24
N PRO A 154 -10.98 8.18 11.33
CA PRO A 154 -12.00 7.20 11.74
C PRO A 154 -13.38 7.83 11.99
N ILE A 155 -13.43 9.03 12.56
CA ILE A 155 -14.70 9.76 12.81
C ILE A 155 -15.51 10.07 11.55
N GLN A 156 -14.86 10.16 10.38
CA GLN A 156 -15.53 10.49 9.13
C GLN A 156 -16.25 9.28 8.51
N ASN A 157 -15.94 8.05 8.93
CA ASN A 157 -16.55 6.81 8.42
C ASN A 157 -16.47 6.66 6.89
N THR A 158 -15.42 7.22 6.29
CA THR A 158 -15.19 7.21 4.84
C THR A 158 -14.32 6.02 4.49
N ASN A 159 -14.89 4.95 3.95
CA ASN A 159 -14.14 3.71 3.75
C ASN A 159 -13.05 3.82 2.66
N TRP A 160 -13.30 4.57 1.58
CA TRP A 160 -12.32 4.67 0.48
C TRP A 160 -11.01 5.36 0.90
N THR A 161 -11.01 6.13 2.00
CA THR A 161 -9.77 6.69 2.55
C THR A 161 -8.86 5.67 3.20
N LEU A 162 -9.35 4.44 3.48
CA LEU A 162 -8.49 3.32 3.86
C LEU A 162 -7.44 2.99 2.78
N LEU A 163 -7.78 3.22 1.51
CA LEU A 163 -6.85 3.07 0.38
C LEU A 163 -6.16 4.39 0.03
N THR A 164 -6.92 5.49 -0.16
CA THR A 164 -6.33 6.73 -0.68
C THR A 164 -5.37 7.40 0.31
N SER A 165 -5.48 7.12 1.61
CA SER A 165 -4.54 7.61 2.62
C SER A 165 -3.11 7.12 2.42
N MET A 166 -2.92 6.01 1.70
CA MET A 166 -1.60 5.51 1.33
C MET A 166 -0.83 6.48 0.44
N PHE A 167 -1.55 7.34 -0.31
CA PHE A 167 -0.94 8.21 -1.30
C PHE A 167 -0.64 9.61 -0.78
N GLY A 168 -1.34 10.05 0.27
CA GLY A 168 -1.06 11.33 0.90
C GLY A 168 0.05 11.23 1.94
N HIS A 169 0.80 12.31 2.11
CA HIS A 169 1.87 12.40 3.11
C HIS A 169 1.72 13.69 3.93
N GLY A 170 2.14 13.64 5.19
CA GLY A 170 2.03 14.76 6.15
C GLY A 170 3.11 15.84 5.99
N GLY A 171 4.13 15.60 5.15
CA GLY A 171 5.23 16.52 4.92
C GLY A 171 6.27 15.94 3.96
N SER A 172 7.13 16.79 3.40
CA SER A 172 8.10 16.39 2.38
C SER A 172 9.12 15.37 2.88
N PHE A 173 9.60 15.50 4.13
CA PHE A 173 10.52 14.50 4.71
C PHE A 173 9.86 13.13 4.83
N HIS A 174 8.61 13.07 5.30
CA HIS A 174 7.86 11.82 5.40
C HIS A 174 7.65 11.17 4.03
N LEU A 175 7.35 11.96 2.99
CA LEU A 175 7.27 11.48 1.62
C LEU A 175 8.62 10.91 1.14
N ILE A 176 9.70 11.68 1.25
CA ILE A 176 11.02 11.29 0.78
C ILE A 176 11.49 10.01 1.48
N ALA A 177 11.34 9.92 2.81
CA ALA A 177 11.70 8.74 3.58
C ALA A 177 10.90 7.51 3.13
N ASN A 178 9.57 7.62 2.97
CA ASN A 178 8.75 6.51 2.50
C ASN A 178 9.16 6.06 1.10
N MET A 179 9.36 6.99 0.16
CA MET A 179 9.70 6.63 -1.21
C MET A 179 11.12 6.06 -1.31
N TYR A 180 12.07 6.55 -0.51
CA TYR A 180 13.40 5.97 -0.41
C TYR A 180 13.35 4.52 0.05
N VAL A 181 12.62 4.24 1.14
CA VAL A 181 12.49 2.88 1.68
C VAL A 181 11.75 1.98 0.69
N LEU A 182 10.63 2.44 0.10
CA LEU A 182 9.89 1.67 -0.91
C LEU A 182 10.80 1.22 -2.06
N ASN A 183 11.55 2.14 -2.66
CA ASN A 183 12.41 1.81 -3.80
C ASN A 183 13.60 0.92 -3.39
N SER A 184 14.08 1.02 -2.14
CA SER A 184 15.16 0.18 -1.61
C SER A 184 14.74 -1.29 -1.43
N PHE A 185 13.49 -1.53 -1.02
CA PHE A 185 13.00 -2.88 -0.71
C PHE A 185 12.14 -3.50 -1.83
N ALA A 186 11.64 -2.72 -2.79
CA ALA A 186 10.77 -3.22 -3.85
C ALA A 186 11.42 -4.36 -4.65
N LEU A 187 12.63 -4.15 -5.18
CA LEU A 187 13.31 -5.15 -6.00
C LEU A 187 13.68 -6.41 -5.21
N PRO A 188 14.35 -6.34 -4.03
CA PRO A 188 14.68 -7.55 -3.27
C PRO A 188 13.44 -8.35 -2.85
N VAL A 189 12.36 -7.68 -2.40
CA VAL A 189 11.11 -8.38 -2.06
C VAL A 189 10.50 -9.02 -3.30
N GLY A 190 10.41 -8.29 -4.42
CA GLY A 190 9.89 -8.83 -5.68
C GLY A 190 10.70 -10.01 -6.20
N ALA A 191 12.03 -9.99 -6.06
CA ALA A 191 12.92 -11.08 -6.47
C ALA A 191 12.84 -12.33 -5.57
N SER A 192 12.23 -12.23 -4.39
CA SER A 192 12.18 -13.34 -3.43
C SER A 192 11.42 -14.56 -3.95
N LYS A 193 11.61 -15.71 -3.28
CA LYS A 193 10.88 -16.95 -3.60
C LYS A 193 9.36 -16.81 -3.49
N THR A 194 8.88 -15.87 -2.68
CA THR A 194 7.46 -15.60 -2.46
C THR A 194 6.80 -14.92 -3.66
N PHE A 195 7.48 -13.93 -4.24
CA PHE A 195 6.92 -13.07 -5.30
C PHE A 195 7.41 -13.46 -6.71
N LYS A 196 8.60 -14.07 -6.82
CA LYS A 196 9.17 -14.60 -8.08
C LYS A 196 9.16 -13.58 -9.25
N GLY A 197 9.42 -12.32 -8.94
CA GLY A 197 9.42 -11.19 -9.86
C GLY A 197 8.05 -10.81 -10.42
N SER A 198 6.95 -11.34 -9.88
CA SER A 198 5.60 -10.93 -10.27
C SER A 198 5.31 -9.50 -9.81
N THR A 199 5.23 -8.58 -10.76
CA THR A 199 4.86 -7.19 -10.49
C THR A 199 3.41 -7.07 -9.99
N SER A 200 2.47 -7.79 -10.60
CA SER A 200 1.06 -7.76 -10.20
C SER A 200 0.87 -8.27 -8.78
N HIS A 201 1.59 -9.33 -8.39
CA HIS A 201 1.58 -9.85 -7.02
C HIS A 201 2.15 -8.85 -6.02
N CYS A 202 3.28 -8.22 -6.34
CA CYS A 202 3.90 -7.21 -5.49
C CYS A 202 2.96 -6.01 -5.26
N VAL A 203 2.34 -5.50 -6.33
CA VAL A 203 1.39 -4.39 -6.25
C VAL A 203 0.15 -4.78 -5.45
N ALA A 204 -0.41 -5.96 -5.68
CA ALA A 204 -1.57 -6.45 -4.92
C ALA A 204 -1.27 -6.57 -3.43
N PHE A 205 -0.11 -7.12 -3.08
CA PHE A 205 0.36 -7.23 -1.69
C PHE A 205 0.60 -5.86 -1.05
N TYR A 206 1.25 -4.93 -1.75
CA TYR A 206 1.51 -3.57 -1.27
C TYR A 206 0.20 -2.80 -0.98
N LEU A 207 -0.73 -2.78 -1.93
CA LEU A 207 -2.02 -2.09 -1.74
C LEU A 207 -2.86 -2.73 -0.63
N SER A 208 -2.91 -4.05 -0.59
CA SER A 208 -3.72 -4.77 0.40
C SER A 208 -3.17 -4.62 1.82
N SER A 209 -1.84 -4.71 1.99
CA SER A 209 -1.20 -4.50 3.29
C SER A 209 -1.36 -3.06 3.79
N GLY A 210 -1.34 -2.07 2.90
CA GLY A 210 -1.66 -0.68 3.27
C GLY A 210 -3.10 -0.50 3.75
N ILE A 211 -4.08 -1.11 3.05
CA ILE A 211 -5.49 -1.13 3.49
C ILE A 211 -5.62 -1.80 4.87
N LEU A 212 -4.98 -2.95 5.09
CA LEU A 212 -5.02 -3.65 6.39
C LEU A 212 -4.39 -2.84 7.52
N SER A 213 -3.27 -2.16 7.23
CA SER A 213 -2.58 -1.30 8.19
C SER A 213 -3.44 -0.10 8.59
N CYS A 214 -4.08 0.56 7.60
CA CYS A 214 -5.01 1.65 7.86
C CYS A 214 -6.28 1.16 8.59
N LEU A 215 -6.78 -0.03 8.26
CA LEU A 215 -7.90 -0.66 8.97
C LEU A 215 -7.56 -0.91 10.44
N ALA A 216 -6.37 -1.43 10.75
CA ALA A 216 -5.93 -1.63 12.13
C ALA A 216 -5.87 -0.31 12.92
N TYR A 217 -5.38 0.77 12.27
CA TYR A 217 -5.46 2.11 12.85
C TYR A 217 -6.90 2.56 13.10
N HIS A 218 -7.82 2.32 12.15
CA HIS A 218 -9.24 2.61 12.33
C HIS A 218 -9.83 1.86 13.53
N LEU A 219 -9.55 0.56 13.65
CA LEU A 219 -10.04 -0.29 14.72
C LEU A 219 -9.46 0.12 16.09
N GLN A 220 -8.22 0.62 16.14
CA GLN A 220 -7.62 1.15 17.38
C GLN A 220 -8.47 2.28 17.99
N SER A 221 -9.19 3.05 17.17
CA SER A 221 -10.07 4.13 17.65
C SER A 221 -11.27 3.64 18.49
N ALA A 222 -11.55 2.33 18.50
CA ALA A 222 -12.53 1.71 19.39
C ALA A 222 -12.04 1.68 20.85
N VAL A 223 -10.75 1.37 21.04
CA VAL A 223 -10.13 1.19 22.36
C VAL A 223 -9.40 2.45 22.83
N LYS A 224 -8.93 3.30 21.91
CA LYS A 224 -8.28 4.59 22.20
C LYS A 224 -9.04 5.73 21.49
N PRO A 225 -10.09 6.31 22.11
CA PRO A 225 -10.99 7.27 21.46
C PRO A 225 -10.32 8.53 20.88
N MET A 226 -9.15 8.93 21.38
CA MET A 226 -8.38 10.05 20.82
C MET A 226 -8.03 9.83 19.33
N TYR A 227 -7.80 8.58 18.91
CA TYR A 227 -7.47 8.24 17.52
C TYR A 227 -8.65 8.42 16.55
N ARG A 228 -9.87 8.69 17.05
CA ARG A 228 -11.02 9.02 16.20
C ARG A 228 -10.79 10.31 15.42
N TYR A 229 -10.02 11.24 15.99
CA TYR A 229 -9.80 12.59 15.45
C TYR A 229 -8.42 12.80 14.82
N ILE A 230 -7.52 11.80 14.92
CA ILE A 230 -6.16 11.91 14.41
C ILE A 230 -6.10 11.28 13.01
N PRO A 231 -5.71 12.04 11.97
CA PRO A 231 -5.59 11.51 10.62
C PRO A 231 -4.50 10.44 10.50
N CYS A 232 -4.82 9.31 9.86
CA CYS A 232 -3.84 8.38 9.32
C CYS A 232 -3.54 8.74 7.86
N LEU A 233 -2.27 8.91 7.55
CA LEU A 233 -1.81 9.40 6.25
C LEU A 233 -0.39 8.91 5.98
N GLY A 234 -0.18 8.21 4.86
CA GLY A 234 1.13 7.73 4.43
C GLY A 234 1.11 6.29 3.94
N SER A 235 2.08 5.95 3.09
CA SER A 235 2.33 4.60 2.57
C SER A 235 3.08 3.69 3.55
N SER A 236 3.50 4.22 4.70
CA SER A 236 4.39 3.53 5.64
C SER A 236 3.87 2.15 6.07
N GLY A 237 2.58 1.98 6.33
CA GLY A 237 2.02 0.65 6.68
C GLY A 237 2.31 -0.43 5.63
N ALA A 238 2.14 -0.10 4.34
CA ALA A 238 2.49 -1.01 3.24
C ALA A 238 4.00 -1.23 3.12
N ILE A 239 4.80 -0.19 3.36
CA ILE A 239 6.26 -0.28 3.37
C ILE A 239 6.76 -1.17 4.51
N TYR A 240 6.17 -1.07 5.70
CA TYR A 240 6.45 -1.95 6.82
C TYR A 240 6.10 -3.42 6.48
N ALA A 241 5.06 -3.67 5.67
CA ALA A 241 4.81 -5.01 5.14
C ALA A 241 5.90 -5.49 4.17
N MET A 242 6.43 -4.61 3.32
CA MET A 242 7.59 -4.93 2.47
C MET A 242 8.84 -5.23 3.31
N ILE A 243 9.09 -4.47 4.39
CA ILE A 243 10.19 -4.73 5.34
C ILE A 243 10.00 -6.08 6.03
N GLY A 244 8.79 -6.40 6.51
CA GLY A 244 8.48 -7.69 7.12
C GLY A 244 8.71 -8.86 6.16
N ALA A 245 8.26 -8.73 4.91
CA ALA A 245 8.51 -9.74 3.88
C ALA A 245 10.01 -9.86 3.53
N PHE A 246 10.74 -8.74 3.49
CA PHE A 246 12.17 -8.72 3.25
C PHE A 246 12.95 -9.42 4.36
N GLY A 247 12.70 -9.06 5.63
CA GLY A 247 13.39 -9.64 6.79
C GLY A 247 13.21 -11.15 6.91
N MET A 248 12.07 -11.67 6.45
CA MET A 248 11.84 -13.12 6.36
C MET A 248 12.52 -13.78 5.15
N SER A 249 12.63 -13.06 4.04
CA SER A 249 13.16 -13.61 2.77
C SER A 249 14.69 -13.53 2.68
N HIS A 250 15.30 -12.57 3.37
CA HIS A 250 16.73 -12.27 3.32
C HIS A 250 17.28 -11.99 4.74
N PRO A 251 17.19 -12.93 5.69
CA PRO A 251 17.46 -12.66 7.11
C PRO A 251 18.88 -12.13 7.39
N ASP A 252 19.86 -12.60 6.62
CA ASP A 252 21.28 -12.24 6.77
C ASP A 252 21.70 -11.01 5.96
N ALA A 253 20.80 -10.43 5.15
CA ALA A 253 21.12 -9.25 4.37
C ALA A 253 21.32 -8.03 5.28
N GLY A 254 22.40 -7.28 5.07
CA GLY A 254 22.66 -6.05 5.82
C GLY A 254 21.70 -4.93 5.40
N ILE A 255 20.91 -4.42 6.34
CA ILE A 255 20.11 -3.21 6.16
C ILE A 255 20.90 -2.02 6.72
N GLY A 256 21.17 -1.03 5.87
CA GLY A 256 21.68 0.27 6.32
C GLY A 256 20.56 1.06 6.97
N ILE A 257 20.78 1.53 8.20
CA ILE A 257 19.88 2.49 8.85
C ILE A 257 20.36 3.88 8.49
N ILE A 258 19.46 4.72 8.00
CA ILE A 258 19.79 6.11 7.63
C ILE A 258 20.45 6.80 8.83
N PHE A 259 21.62 7.40 8.62
CA PHE A 259 22.49 8.08 9.60
C PHE A 259 23.38 7.20 10.49
N LEU A 260 23.34 5.87 10.39
CA LEU A 260 24.29 5.00 11.08
C LEU A 260 25.38 4.50 10.13
N PRO A 261 26.67 4.52 10.51
CA PRO A 261 27.78 4.07 9.66
C PRO A 261 27.92 2.54 9.60
N PHE A 262 26.93 1.80 10.10
CA PHE A 262 26.93 0.34 10.13
C PHE A 262 25.60 -0.22 9.61
N SER A 263 25.65 -1.42 9.03
CA SER A 263 24.47 -2.19 8.66
C SER A 263 24.12 -3.19 9.76
N VAL A 264 22.84 -3.52 9.86
CA VAL A 264 22.32 -4.52 10.80
C VAL A 264 21.68 -5.65 9.98
N PRO A 265 21.85 -6.94 10.35
CA PRO A 265 21.16 -8.03 9.69
C PRO A 265 19.64 -7.80 9.65
N ALA A 266 19.01 -8.08 8.52
CA ALA A 266 17.60 -7.78 8.27
C ALA A 266 16.68 -8.40 9.32
N GLN A 267 16.99 -9.62 9.78
CA GLN A 267 16.23 -10.29 10.82
C GLN A 267 16.31 -9.57 12.17
N GLN A 268 17.50 -9.06 12.53
CA GLN A 268 17.67 -8.29 13.76
C GLN A 268 16.96 -6.93 13.68
N ALA A 269 17.07 -6.26 12.52
CA ALA A 269 16.33 -5.02 12.26
C ALA A 269 14.81 -5.25 12.34
N LEU A 270 14.31 -6.39 11.84
CA LEU A 270 12.91 -6.78 11.95
C LEU A 270 12.46 -6.93 13.41
N TYR A 271 13.24 -7.61 14.26
CA TYR A 271 12.92 -7.73 15.68
C TYR A 271 12.94 -6.36 16.39
N GLY A 272 13.94 -5.52 16.09
CA GLY A 272 14.04 -4.17 16.64
C GLY A 272 12.85 -3.30 16.26
N LEU A 273 12.46 -3.30 14.98
CA LEU A 273 11.29 -2.56 14.50
C LEU A 273 9.99 -3.08 15.12
N ALA A 274 9.81 -4.41 15.20
CA ALA A 274 8.62 -5.00 15.82
C ALA A 274 8.52 -4.60 17.31
N ALA A 275 9.63 -4.65 18.06
CA ALA A 275 9.66 -4.23 19.46
C ALA A 275 9.37 -2.73 19.61
N PHE A 276 9.97 -1.88 18.78
CA PHE A 276 9.75 -0.44 18.77
C PHE A 276 8.27 -0.09 18.52
N GLU A 277 7.67 -0.69 17.49
CA GLU A 277 6.28 -0.43 17.10
C GLU A 277 5.28 -1.02 18.11
N LEU A 278 5.58 -2.17 18.72
CA LEU A 278 4.78 -2.75 19.79
C LEU A 278 4.79 -1.86 21.04
N TYR A 279 5.98 -1.42 21.47
CA TYR A 279 6.10 -0.51 22.60
C TYR A 279 5.34 0.80 22.33
N GLY A 280 5.49 1.37 21.13
CA GLY A 280 4.77 2.58 20.73
C GLY A 280 3.25 2.41 20.64
N THR A 281 2.78 1.22 20.25
CA THR A 281 1.36 0.89 20.23
C THR A 281 0.76 0.84 21.63
N ILE A 282 1.47 0.24 22.59
CA ILE A 282 1.00 0.05 23.97
C ILE A 282 1.11 1.37 24.74
N PHE A 283 2.32 1.91 24.85
CA PHE A 283 2.66 3.01 25.76
C PHE A 283 2.54 4.40 25.11
N GLY A 284 2.73 4.50 23.80
CA GLY A 284 2.73 5.78 23.08
C GLY A 284 4.01 6.60 23.30
N TRP A 285 4.55 7.20 22.24
CA TRP A 285 5.78 8.02 22.30
C TRP A 285 5.53 9.53 22.16
N GLY A 286 4.30 9.95 21.83
CA GLY A 286 4.02 11.36 21.49
C GLY A 286 4.63 11.82 20.15
N LEU A 287 5.29 10.94 19.40
CA LEU A 287 5.97 11.24 18.12
C LEU A 287 5.02 11.37 16.91
N GLY A 288 3.71 11.26 17.10
CA GLY A 288 2.73 11.35 16.01
C GLY A 288 2.79 10.19 14.99
N LEU A 289 3.41 9.06 15.35
CA LEU A 289 3.52 7.88 14.50
C LEU A 289 2.30 6.96 14.68
N ALA A 290 1.84 6.37 13.57
CA ALA A 290 0.73 5.43 13.54
C ALA A 290 1.22 4.01 13.91
N HIS A 291 1.74 3.82 15.13
CA HIS A 291 2.46 2.60 15.51
C HIS A 291 1.71 1.29 15.23
N ILE A 292 0.40 1.24 15.51
CA ILE A 292 -0.41 0.05 15.22
C ILE A 292 -0.49 -0.26 13.72
N SER A 293 -0.47 0.78 12.88
CA SER A 293 -0.49 0.65 11.42
C SER A 293 0.81 0.01 10.94
N HIS A 294 1.96 0.50 11.45
CA HIS A 294 3.27 -0.05 11.12
C HIS A 294 3.45 -1.50 11.62
N LEU A 295 3.07 -1.76 12.87
CA LEU A 295 3.12 -3.10 13.47
C LEU A 295 2.26 -4.09 12.69
N THR A 296 1.06 -3.68 12.28
CA THR A 296 0.18 -4.50 11.43
C THR A 296 0.81 -4.76 10.08
N GLY A 297 1.41 -3.74 9.45
CA GLY A 297 2.18 -3.90 8.22
C GLY A 297 3.26 -4.97 8.35
N LEU A 298 4.15 -4.86 9.36
CA LEU A 298 5.18 -5.86 9.64
C LEU A 298 4.60 -7.26 9.81
N ALA A 299 3.56 -7.38 10.64
CA ALA A 299 2.91 -8.66 10.90
C ALA A 299 2.31 -9.27 9.63
N VAL A 300 1.68 -8.46 8.77
CA VAL A 300 1.17 -8.89 7.47
C VAL A 300 2.30 -9.39 6.58
N GLY A 301 3.42 -8.67 6.49
CA GLY A 301 4.57 -9.10 5.68
C GLY A 301 5.21 -10.39 6.17
N VAL A 302 5.45 -10.48 7.48
CA VAL A 302 6.03 -11.67 8.12
C VAL A 302 5.11 -12.87 7.91
N SER A 303 3.82 -12.74 8.23
CA SER A 303 2.86 -13.83 8.09
C SER A 303 2.67 -14.25 6.64
N TYR A 304 2.65 -13.31 5.68
CA TYR A 304 2.49 -13.64 4.28
C TYR A 304 3.64 -14.49 3.74
N VAL A 305 4.89 -14.22 4.15
CA VAL A 305 6.03 -15.06 3.79
C VAL A 305 6.01 -16.38 4.57
N TYR A 306 5.81 -16.32 5.90
CA TYR A 306 5.81 -17.49 6.78
C TYR A 306 4.79 -18.56 6.37
N TYR A 307 3.55 -18.14 6.04
CA TYR A 307 2.49 -19.04 5.61
C TYR A 307 2.49 -19.33 4.10
N ASN A 308 3.60 -19.07 3.40
CA ASN A 308 3.74 -19.31 1.96
C ASN A 308 2.61 -18.67 1.13
N GLY A 309 2.29 -17.40 1.39
CA GLY A 309 1.22 -16.66 0.71
C GLY A 309 1.38 -16.62 -0.82
N GLY A 310 2.61 -16.68 -1.33
CA GLY A 310 2.87 -16.83 -2.78
C GLY A 310 2.30 -18.12 -3.38
N ILE A 311 2.23 -19.20 -2.59
CA ILE A 311 1.65 -20.48 -3.01
C ILE A 311 0.15 -20.51 -2.67
N HIS A 312 -0.18 -20.36 -1.39
CA HIS A 312 -1.53 -20.62 -0.89
C HIS A 312 -2.55 -19.54 -1.30
N VAL A 313 -2.10 -18.31 -1.50
CA VAL A 313 -2.95 -17.19 -1.93
C VAL A 313 -2.76 -16.92 -3.42
N TRP A 314 -1.55 -16.50 -3.82
CA TRP A 314 -1.32 -15.99 -5.17
C TRP A 314 -1.41 -17.06 -6.26
N ARG A 315 -0.59 -18.12 -6.19
CA ARG A 315 -0.58 -19.19 -7.19
C ARG A 315 -1.95 -19.88 -7.31
N ASN A 316 -2.60 -20.17 -6.18
CA ASN A 316 -3.91 -20.81 -6.17
C ASN A 316 -5.00 -19.93 -6.81
N LEU A 317 -5.01 -18.62 -6.52
CA LEU A 317 -5.92 -17.68 -7.17
C LEU A 317 -5.69 -17.63 -8.68
N LYS A 318 -4.43 -17.51 -9.12
CA LYS A 318 -4.11 -17.52 -10.55
C LYS A 318 -4.56 -18.82 -11.23
N LYS A 319 -4.28 -19.98 -10.62
CA LYS A 319 -4.69 -21.28 -11.14
C LYS A 319 -6.21 -21.36 -11.29
N PHE A 320 -6.95 -20.91 -10.28
CA PHE A 320 -8.41 -20.86 -10.34
C PHE A 320 -8.91 -20.01 -11.50
N ILE A 321 -8.39 -18.79 -11.69
CA ILE A 321 -8.79 -17.90 -12.79
C ILE A 321 -8.45 -18.54 -14.14
N TYR A 322 -7.23 -19.09 -14.28
CA TYR A 322 -6.81 -19.81 -15.49
C TYR A 322 -7.75 -20.97 -15.84
N GLU A 323 -8.14 -21.81 -14.88
CA GLU A 323 -9.07 -22.93 -15.10
C GLU A 323 -10.47 -22.47 -15.53
N VAL A 324 -10.91 -21.31 -15.04
CA VAL A 324 -12.19 -20.69 -15.42
C VAL A 324 -12.13 -20.14 -16.85
N GLU A 325 -11.05 -19.44 -17.19
CA GLU A 325 -10.88 -18.81 -18.50
C GLU A 325 -10.58 -19.82 -19.61
N SER A 326 -9.76 -20.84 -19.34
CA SER A 326 -9.41 -21.91 -20.31
C SER A 326 -10.56 -22.89 -20.59
N GLY A 327 -11.65 -22.84 -19.82
CA GLY A 327 -12.78 -23.75 -19.98
C GLY A 327 -12.59 -25.15 -19.35
N GLN A 328 -11.42 -25.47 -18.78
CA GLN A 328 -11.15 -26.77 -18.15
C GLN A 328 -12.14 -27.11 -17.02
N ARG A 329 -12.66 -26.11 -16.29
CA ARG A 329 -13.71 -26.34 -15.27
C ARG A 329 -15.07 -26.74 -15.83
N ARG A 330 -15.36 -26.47 -17.11
CA ARG A 330 -16.63 -26.86 -17.74
C ARG A 330 -16.62 -28.32 -18.18
N GLU A 331 -15.45 -28.87 -18.52
CA GLU A 331 -15.27 -30.27 -18.90
C GLU A 331 -15.35 -31.21 -17.68
N ILE A 332 -14.83 -30.81 -16.52
CA ILE A 332 -14.87 -31.62 -15.28
C ILE A 332 -16.31 -31.82 -14.74
N ARG A 333 -17.26 -30.97 -15.15
CA ARG A 333 -18.68 -31.05 -14.74
C ARG A 333 -19.58 -31.80 -15.74
N ARG A 334 -19.02 -32.31 -16.84
CA ARG A 334 -19.70 -33.18 -17.80
C ARG A 334 -19.21 -34.60 -17.64
#